data_AF-H1VQF8-F1
#
_entry.id   AF-H1VQF8-F1
#
_cell.length_a   1.000
_cell.length_b   1.000
_cell.length_c   1.000
_cell.angle_alpha   90.00
_cell.angle_beta   90.00
_cell.angle_gamma   90.00
#
_symmetry.space_group_name_H-M   'P 1'
#
loop_
_entity.id
_entity.type
_entity.pdbx_description
1 polymer ?
#
loop_
_entity_poly.entity_id
_entity_poly.type
_entity_poly.pdbx_seq_one_letter_code
_entity_poly.pdbx_strand_id
1 'polypeptide(L)'
;MMAQPVPHHATDKKRVKVYELRNNDWFDRGTGFCTAAFMQTEEGQPRDPRVIVESEDHPDRLLLETKICKEDGFQKQQGKLRVATASGADRLTYGTETLIVWTEPSNGIDMALSFQEADGCALI
;
A
#
# COMPACT_ATOMS: atom_id res chain seq x y z
N MET A 1 33.09 19.53 -6.52
CA MET A 1 32.45 18.22 -6.79
C MET A 1 30.98 18.49 -7.01
N MET A 2 30.44 18.20 -8.19
CA MET A 2 28.99 18.27 -8.44
C MET A 2 28.44 16.87 -8.22
N ALA A 3 27.52 16.71 -7.25
CA ALA A 3 26.76 15.48 -7.12
C ALA A 3 25.82 15.38 -8.32
N GLN A 4 26.03 14.38 -9.18
CA GLN A 4 25.07 14.06 -10.23
C GLN A 4 23.74 13.70 -9.58
N PRO A 5 22.59 14.19 -10.09
CA PRO A 5 21.31 13.71 -9.66
C PRO A 5 21.23 12.23 -10.04
N VAL A 6 21.13 11.37 -9.02
CA VAL A 6 20.86 9.95 -9.20
C VAL A 6 19.56 9.85 -10.01
N PRO A 7 19.50 9.07 -11.09
CA PRO A 7 18.25 8.87 -11.79
C PRO A 7 17.27 8.27 -10.79
N HIS A 8 16.30 9.06 -10.37
CA HIS A 8 15.09 8.51 -9.77
C HIS A 8 14.46 7.72 -10.91
N HIS A 9 14.77 6.43 -10.99
CA HIS A 9 13.86 5.49 -11.59
C HIS A 9 12.62 5.59 -10.70
N ALA A 10 11.75 6.55 -11.00
CA ALA A 10 10.36 6.52 -10.60
C ALA A 10 9.81 5.27 -11.26
N THR A 11 10.08 4.13 -10.65
CA THR A 11 9.45 2.88 -11.02
C THR A 11 7.98 3.14 -10.82
N ASP A 12 7.16 3.04 -11.87
CA ASP A 12 5.69 3.18 -11.83
C ASP A 12 5.00 2.30 -10.77
N LYS A 13 5.77 1.44 -10.12
CA LYS A 13 5.40 0.62 -8.97
C LYS A 13 5.05 1.48 -7.75
N LYS A 14 3.85 1.31 -7.21
CA LYS A 14 3.37 2.04 -6.03
C LYS A 14 4.02 1.50 -4.76
N ARG A 15 5.01 2.20 -4.21
CA ARG A 15 5.73 1.78 -2.99
C ARG A 15 4.86 1.96 -1.74
N VAL A 16 4.74 0.90 -0.94
CA VAL A 16 3.88 0.84 0.25
C VAL A 16 4.57 0.16 1.43
N LYS A 17 4.13 0.46 2.65
CA LYS A 17 4.34 -0.37 3.84
C LYS A 17 3.09 -1.18 4.15
N VAL A 18 3.28 -2.44 4.52
CA VAL A 18 2.21 -3.37 4.90
C VAL A 18 2.18 -3.52 6.41
N TYR A 19 1.02 -3.33 7.02
CA TYR A 19 0.81 -3.51 8.45
C TYR A 19 -0.27 -4.54 8.74
N GLU A 20 -0.13 -5.20 9.88
CA GLU A 20 -1.17 -6.04 10.49
C GLU A 20 -1.36 -5.64 11.95
N LEU A 21 -2.60 -5.69 12.46
CA LEU A 21 -2.90 -5.38 13.84
C LEU A 21 -2.64 -6.61 14.73
N ARG A 22 -1.76 -6.47 15.72
CA ARG A 22 -1.41 -7.51 16.70
C ARG A 22 -1.43 -6.92 18.08
N ASN A 23 -2.20 -7.50 18.99
CA ASN A 23 -2.29 -7.03 20.39
C ASN A 23 -2.57 -5.52 20.50
N ASN A 24 -3.45 -5.00 19.63
CA ASN A 24 -3.81 -3.58 19.56
C ASN A 24 -2.68 -2.63 19.06
N ASP A 25 -1.58 -3.18 18.54
CA ASP A 25 -0.49 -2.43 17.91
C ASP A 25 -0.30 -2.82 16.44
N TRP A 26 0.00 -1.83 15.59
CA TRP A 26 0.28 -2.05 14.18
C TRP A 26 1.71 -2.56 13.97
N PHE A 27 1.82 -3.81 13.51
CA PHE A 27 3.10 -4.45 13.24
C PHE A 27 3.49 -4.28 11.77
N ASP A 28 4.71 -3.77 11.51
CA ASP A 28 5.25 -3.57 10.15
C ASP A 28 5.72 -4.92 9.56
N ARG A 29 5.06 -5.39 8.51
CA ARG A 29 5.44 -6.61 7.77
C ARG A 29 6.57 -6.37 6.77
N GLY A 30 6.78 -5.13 6.37
CA GLY A 30 7.83 -4.72 5.44
C GLY A 30 7.40 -3.61 4.47
N THR A 31 8.37 -3.16 3.67
CA THR A 31 8.16 -2.23 2.57
C THR A 31 8.24 -2.97 1.23
N GLY A 32 7.37 -2.60 0.29
CA GLY A 32 7.25 -3.30 -0.98
C GLY A 32 6.52 -2.50 -2.04
N PHE A 33 6.26 -3.17 -3.16
CA PHE A 33 5.60 -2.58 -4.33
C PHE A 33 4.21 -3.18 -4.52
N CYS A 34 3.20 -2.33 -4.47
CA CYS A 34 1.79 -2.67 -4.58
C CYS A 34 1.34 -2.72 -6.05
N THR A 35 0.64 -3.79 -6.40
CA THR A 35 0.02 -4.00 -7.71
C THR A 35 -1.40 -4.55 -7.52
N ALA A 36 -2.37 -4.03 -8.29
CA ALA A 36 -3.71 -4.61 -8.39
C ALA A 36 -3.83 -5.37 -9.72
N ALA A 37 -4.28 -6.61 -9.69
CA ALA A 37 -4.37 -7.46 -10.88
C ALA A 37 -5.58 -8.39 -10.84
N PHE A 38 -6.06 -8.79 -12.02
CA PHE A 38 -7.08 -9.82 -12.18
C PHE A 38 -6.41 -11.16 -12.43
N MET A 39 -6.40 -12.03 -11.42
CA MET A 39 -5.81 -13.36 -11.52
C MET A 39 -6.79 -14.37 -12.12
N GLN A 40 -6.30 -15.19 -13.03
CA GLN A 40 -7.07 -16.31 -13.59
C GLN A 40 -6.96 -17.49 -12.64
N THR A 41 -8.10 -17.98 -12.13
CA THR A 41 -8.17 -19.11 -11.21
C THR A 41 -8.36 -20.42 -11.97
N GLU A 42 -9.38 -20.48 -12.83
CA GLU A 42 -9.71 -21.65 -13.66
C GLU A 42 -10.24 -21.22 -15.03
N GLU A 43 -10.09 -22.09 -16.04
CA GLU A 43 -10.65 -21.87 -17.37
C GLU A 43 -12.19 -21.77 -17.30
N GLY A 44 -12.74 -20.64 -17.74
CA GLY A 44 -14.18 -20.38 -17.73
C GLY A 44 -14.73 -19.73 -16.45
N GLN A 45 -13.91 -19.55 -15.41
CA GLN A 45 -14.30 -18.78 -14.22
C GLN A 45 -14.01 -17.27 -14.39
N PRO A 46 -14.77 -16.39 -13.70
CA PRO A 46 -14.43 -14.98 -13.62
C PRO A 46 -13.03 -14.79 -13.03
N ARG A 47 -12.28 -13.81 -13.54
CA ARG A 47 -10.99 -13.46 -12.96
C ARG A 47 -11.18 -12.86 -11.57
N ASP A 48 -10.34 -13.26 -10.64
CA ASP A 48 -10.36 -12.79 -9.26
C ASP A 48 -9.47 -11.53 -9.14
N PRO A 49 -10.03 -10.36 -8.78
CA PRO A 49 -9.23 -9.18 -8.49
C PRO A 49 -8.45 -9.40 -7.19
N ARG A 50 -7.15 -9.07 -7.21
CA ARG A 50 -6.25 -9.15 -6.07
C ARG A 50 -5.38 -7.91 -5.95
N VAL A 51 -5.03 -7.56 -4.71
CA VAL A 51 -3.93 -6.65 -4.38
C VAL A 51 -2.75 -7.48 -3.89
N ILE A 52 -1.60 -7.25 -4.50
CA ILE A 52 -0.35 -7.97 -4.22
C ILE A 52 0.71 -6.94 -3.84
N VAL A 53 1.48 -7.23 -2.79
CA VAL A 53 2.66 -6.44 -2.41
C VAL A 53 3.88 -7.34 -2.39
N GLU A 54 4.81 -7.09 -3.32
CA GLU A 54 6.10 -7.77 -3.40
C GLU A 54 7.13 -7.03 -2.54
N SER A 55 7.96 -7.75 -1.79
CA SER A 55 8.98 -7.13 -0.92
C SER A 55 10.04 -6.39 -1.74
N GLU A 56 10.42 -5.19 -1.28
CA GLU A 56 11.51 -4.40 -1.88
C GLU A 56 12.88 -5.07 -1.66
N ASP A 57 13.09 -5.68 -0.49
CA ASP A 57 14.38 -6.26 -0.10
C ASP A 57 14.53 -7.74 -0.48
N HIS A 58 13.42 -8.45 -0.69
CA HIS A 58 13.40 -9.90 -0.94
C HIS A 58 12.47 -10.24 -2.12
N PRO A 59 13.00 -10.34 -3.36
CA PRO A 59 12.19 -10.51 -4.57
C PRO A 59 11.19 -11.67 -4.56
N ASP A 60 11.53 -12.77 -3.87
CA ASP A 60 10.69 -13.97 -3.81
C ASP A 60 9.69 -13.95 -2.63
N ARG A 61 9.62 -12.85 -1.88
CA ARG A 61 8.75 -12.73 -0.71
C ARG A 61 7.57 -11.80 -1.00
N LEU A 62 6.37 -12.37 -0.94
CA LEU A 62 5.14 -11.59 -0.86
C LEU A 62 4.93 -11.08 0.57
N LEU A 63 4.75 -9.77 0.68
CA LEU A 63 4.35 -9.13 1.92
C LEU A 63 2.84 -9.21 2.13
N LEU A 64 2.06 -9.16 1.04
CA LEU A 64 0.62 -9.27 1.05
C LEU A 64 0.13 -9.88 -0.26
N GLU A 65 -0.89 -10.71 -0.16
CA GLU A 65 -1.78 -11.06 -1.27
C GLU A 65 -3.20 -11.13 -0.68
N THR A 66 -4.08 -10.23 -1.11
CA THR A 66 -5.49 -10.22 -0.69
C THR A 66 -6.40 -10.22 -1.90
N LYS A 67 -7.48 -11.00 -1.82
CA LYS A 67 -8.58 -10.93 -2.78
C LYS A 67 -9.41 -9.67 -2.51
N ILE A 68 -10.01 -9.12 -3.55
CA ILE A 68 -10.97 -8.01 -3.44
C ILE A 68 -12.38 -8.55 -3.67
N CYS A 69 -13.24 -8.44 -2.67
CA CYS A 69 -14.67 -8.72 -2.71
C CYS A 69 -15.44 -7.43 -2.39
N LYS A 70 -16.71 -7.37 -2.79
CA LYS A 70 -17.52 -6.15 -2.62
C LYS A 70 -17.83 -5.87 -1.15
N GLU A 71 -17.77 -6.90 -0.32
CA GLU A 71 -18.15 -6.89 1.09
C GLU A 71 -16.95 -6.60 2.03
N ASP A 72 -15.72 -6.50 1.49
CA ASP A 72 -14.47 -6.49 2.27
C ASP A 72 -14.21 -5.19 3.06
N GLY A 73 -15.06 -4.17 2.88
CA GLY A 73 -15.05 -2.98 3.76
C GLY A 73 -13.75 -2.17 3.72
N PHE A 74 -13.02 -2.16 2.59
CA PHE A 74 -11.83 -1.32 2.42
C PHE A 74 -12.12 0.16 2.66
N GLN A 75 -11.35 0.80 3.53
CA GLN A 75 -11.51 2.21 3.92
C GLN A 75 -10.25 3.00 3.57
N LYS A 76 -10.40 4.04 2.72
CA LYS A 76 -9.36 5.04 2.50
C LYS A 76 -9.38 6.05 3.65
N GLN A 77 -8.22 6.32 4.23
CA GLN A 77 -8.05 7.25 5.35
C GLN A 77 -6.94 8.28 5.03
N GLN A 78 -7.11 9.52 5.50
CA GLN A 78 -6.05 10.53 5.43
C GLN A 78 -4.91 10.14 6.38
N GLY A 79 -3.74 9.83 5.81
CA GLY A 79 -2.56 9.48 6.60
C GLY A 79 -1.97 10.74 7.25
N LYS A 80 -2.23 10.96 8.54
CA LYS A 80 -1.45 11.90 9.38
C LYS A 80 -0.15 11.26 9.87
N LEU A 81 0.69 10.75 8.97
CA LEU A 81 2.07 10.44 9.37
C LEU A 81 2.83 11.77 9.42
N ARG A 82 2.95 12.36 10.62
CA ARG A 82 3.67 13.62 10.84
C ARG A 82 5.15 13.41 10.50
N VAL A 83 5.57 13.76 9.29
CA VAL A 83 6.98 14.09 9.05
C VAL A 83 7.20 15.45 9.71
N ALA A 84 8.05 15.51 10.72
CA ALA A 84 8.48 16.78 11.30
C ALA A 84 9.31 17.54 10.26
N THR A 85 8.68 18.34 9.41
CA THR A 85 9.39 19.29 8.56
C THR A 85 9.60 20.59 9.33
N ALA A 86 10.85 21.05 9.38
CA ALA A 86 11.29 22.19 10.16
C ALA A 86 10.83 23.56 9.60
N SER A 87 10.10 23.60 8.50
CA SER A 87 9.68 24.85 7.83
C SER A 87 8.18 24.86 7.59
N GLY A 88 7.49 25.66 8.39
CA GLY A 88 6.06 25.95 8.27
C GLY A 88 5.76 26.75 7.01
N ALA A 89 5.58 26.07 5.88
CA ALA A 89 4.94 26.61 4.71
C ALA A 89 3.64 25.84 4.45
N ASP A 90 2.53 26.48 4.82
CA ASP A 90 1.15 26.06 4.58
C ASP A 90 0.88 26.03 3.06
N ARG A 91 1.15 24.90 2.41
CA ARG A 91 0.60 24.57 1.10
C ARG A 91 -0.73 23.86 1.34
N LEU A 92 -1.81 24.45 0.81
CA LEU A 92 -3.14 23.87 0.63
C LEU A 92 -3.09 22.33 0.60
N THR A 93 -3.27 21.72 1.77
CA THR A 93 -3.19 20.28 1.96
C THR A 93 -4.60 19.75 1.79
N TYR A 94 -5.04 19.56 0.55
CA TYR A 94 -6.13 18.61 0.29
C TYR A 94 -5.64 17.27 0.85
N GLY A 95 -6.19 16.84 1.98
CA GLY A 95 -5.65 15.73 2.76
C GLY A 95 -5.50 14.50 1.89
N THR A 96 -4.25 14.08 1.69
CA THR A 96 -3.95 12.96 0.81
C THR A 96 -4.31 11.66 1.52
N GLU A 97 -5.27 10.93 0.97
CA GLU A 97 -5.56 9.55 1.37
C GLU A 97 -4.37 8.68 0.96
N THR A 98 -3.55 8.28 1.93
CA THR A 98 -2.36 7.45 1.73
C THR A 98 -2.46 6.14 2.49
N LEU A 99 -3.60 5.87 3.14
CA LEU A 99 -3.81 4.70 3.97
C LEU A 99 -5.07 3.97 3.51
N ILE A 100 -4.95 2.67 3.28
CA ILE A 100 -6.09 1.76 3.08
C ILE A 100 -6.11 0.79 4.24
N VAL A 101 -7.23 0.67 4.93
CA VAL A 101 -7.42 -0.24 6.08
C VAL A 101 -8.60 -1.18 5.78
N TRP A 102 -8.46 -2.46 6.12
CA TRP A 102 -9.54 -3.46 6.00
C TRP A 102 -9.33 -4.57 7.03
N THR A 103 -10.36 -5.39 7.22
CA THR A 103 -10.25 -6.66 7.95
C THR A 103 -10.10 -7.78 6.92
N GLU A 104 -8.98 -8.49 6.98
CA GLU A 104 -8.65 -9.56 6.03
C GLU A 104 -9.65 -10.73 6.15
N PRO A 105 -10.44 -11.05 5.09
CA PRO A 105 -11.49 -12.06 5.20
C PRO A 105 -10.98 -13.47 5.52
N SER A 106 -9.76 -13.79 5.11
CA SER A 106 -9.19 -15.13 5.27
C SER A 106 -8.85 -15.49 6.73
N ASN A 107 -8.55 -14.50 7.57
CA ASN A 107 -8.10 -14.73 8.95
C ASN A 107 -8.71 -13.75 9.99
N GLY A 108 -9.48 -12.76 9.56
CA GLY A 108 -10.11 -11.75 10.41
C GLY A 108 -9.15 -10.72 11.01
N ILE A 109 -7.91 -10.63 10.51
CA ILE A 109 -6.90 -9.70 11.02
C ILE A 109 -7.06 -8.34 10.34
N ASP A 110 -7.01 -7.25 11.12
CA ASP A 110 -6.98 -5.92 10.54
C ASP A 110 -5.64 -5.64 9.87
N MET A 111 -5.71 -5.20 8.62
CA MET A 111 -4.58 -4.95 7.74
C MET A 111 -4.58 -3.50 7.29
N ALA A 112 -3.39 -2.97 6.98
CA ALA A 112 -3.28 -1.65 6.38
C ALA A 112 -2.16 -1.56 5.34
N LEU A 113 -2.41 -0.78 4.28
CA LEU A 113 -1.42 -0.34 3.30
C LEU A 113 -1.18 1.15 3.47
N SER A 114 0.06 1.53 3.76
CA SER A 114 0.48 2.93 3.77
C SER A 114 1.32 3.23 2.54
N PHE A 115 0.76 4.04 1.65
CA PHE A 115 1.38 4.45 0.40
C PHE A 115 2.36 5.61 0.64
N GLN A 116 3.51 5.52 -0.01
CA GLN A 116 4.48 6.62 -0.02
C GLN A 116 3.93 7.86 -0.72
N GLU A 117 3.10 7.66 -1.75
CA GLU A 117 2.50 8.72 -2.56
C GLU A 117 0.98 8.57 -2.61
N ALA A 118 0.28 9.70 -2.49
CA ALA A 118 -1.19 9.78 -2.55
C ALA A 118 -1.75 9.26 -3.86
N ASP A 119 -1.11 9.61 -4.98
CA ASP A 119 -1.49 9.17 -6.32
C ASP A 119 -1.43 7.65 -6.43
N GLY A 120 -0.50 7.00 -5.70
CA GLY A 120 -0.45 5.55 -5.59
C GLY A 120 -1.67 4.96 -4.90
N CYS A 121 -2.13 5.59 -3.82
CA CYS A 121 -3.33 5.16 -3.09
C CYS A 121 -4.62 5.44 -3.86
N ALA A 122 -4.66 6.46 -4.71
CA ALA A 122 -5.83 6.79 -5.51
C ALA A 122 -6.05 5.81 -6.67
N LEU A 123 -4.95 5.28 -7.24
CA LEU A 123 -4.96 4.37 -8.40
C LEU A 123 -5.21 2.91 -8.05
N ILE A 124 -5.01 2.53 -6.78
CA ILE A 124 -5.33 1.20 -6.23
C ILE A 124 -6.76 1.22 -5.68
#